data_AF-A0A8H7UXW4-F1
#
_entry.id   AF-A0A8H7UXW4-F1
#
_cell.length_a   1.000
_cell.length_b   1.000
_cell.length_c   1.000
_cell.angle_alpha   90.00
_cell.angle_beta   90.00
_cell.angle_gamma   90.00
#
_symmetry.space_group_name_H-M   'P 1'
#
loop_
_entity.id
_entity.type
_entity.pdbx_description
1 polymer ?
#
loop_
_entity_poly.entity_id
_entity_poly.type
_entity_poly.pdbx_seq_one_letter_code
_entity_poly.pdbx_strand_id
1 'polypeptide(L)'
;MDFIHYNPSQQVSYIDMDESSDDMDFDSVAVQYGEVQMLVDIDSAHVSVPHSIEMDVEMDSLVNEFNEATLSAPKKYKKYGQDQIERFLRMLQEEGSSVSKAAEHCGIPRSSAYKLLDEFNAGNGSVLPGSASKKSKKMPKKLFPEHTAFLIELFDTNPSLVLEEVRQKLCEKFTGLEISIPGLYKHIADKCCITLKQATKYTMERDALRTVELRFSIVSQWKAAGVNFSENCVFVDEAGFNSQLMRSRAWSKKGEPALVKVHTQKGVNINIVGCISSFGTVCFSKVEPLKQSDAAQIEKEFPAQSSSKKRKAESKPAQLKKGTTAYHIVKFMESVMDILDKRDKKGMFIVMDNCSGTNLQALINATQEGSLKGNIIAVVSNRKNAFGLERAKKAGIPTETFSLKQFKDNGKTRVDFDIHVAKTIQENYHPDLVILAGWMHILSPEFLSFFTNNVMNLHPALPGQFDGAHAIDRAFEAFKKGEVKNTGIMVHKVIADVDRGDVILQREVPIYETDTLEDLENRIHSFEHQLIVEGAQAFLNELKK
;
A
#
# COMPACT_ATOMS: atom_id res chain seq x y z
N MET A 1 14.63 -10.09 -48.08
CA MET A 1 15.59 -11.03 -47.49
C MET A 1 15.39 -11.02 -45.98
N ASP A 2 15.33 -12.11 -45.22
CA ASP A 2 15.16 -13.58 -45.41
C ASP A 2 15.18 -14.15 -43.96
N PHE A 3 14.57 -15.27 -43.54
CA PHE A 3 13.53 -16.16 -44.07
C PHE A 3 12.84 -16.85 -42.85
N ILE A 4 11.77 -17.61 -43.09
CA ILE A 4 11.05 -18.46 -42.11
C ILE A 4 11.80 -19.81 -41.94
N HIS A 5 11.54 -20.57 -40.84
CA HIS A 5 11.41 -22.05 -40.71
C HIS A 5 11.54 -22.42 -39.21
N TYR A 6 10.73 -23.23 -38.50
CA TYR A 6 9.78 -24.32 -38.79
C TYR A 6 10.36 -25.61 -39.39
N ASN A 7 10.62 -26.64 -38.55
CA ASN A 7 9.87 -27.93 -38.49
C ASN A 7 10.40 -28.81 -37.31
N PRO A 8 9.96 -30.07 -37.05
CA PRO A 8 9.92 -30.61 -35.69
C PRO A 8 10.66 -31.97 -35.56
N SER A 9 10.36 -32.72 -34.50
CA SER A 9 10.30 -34.19 -34.45
C SER A 9 11.31 -35.03 -35.27
N GLN A 10 12.19 -35.74 -34.56
CA GLN A 10 12.33 -37.18 -34.81
C GLN A 10 12.80 -37.96 -33.56
N GLN A 11 12.33 -39.19 -33.44
CA GLN A 11 12.68 -40.18 -32.41
C GLN A 11 13.97 -40.94 -32.80
N VAL A 12 14.22 -42.05 -32.07
CA VAL A 12 15.15 -43.18 -32.32
C VAL A 12 16.40 -43.11 -31.42
N SER A 13 16.79 -44.07 -30.59
CA SER A 13 16.19 -45.30 -30.02
C SER A 13 17.25 -45.97 -29.10
N TYR A 14 16.81 -46.54 -27.97
CA TYR A 14 17.25 -47.82 -27.36
C TYR A 14 18.73 -48.20 -27.13
N ILE A 15 19.01 -48.70 -25.91
CA ILE A 15 19.52 -50.06 -25.60
C ILE A 15 19.15 -50.39 -24.15
N ASP A 16 18.80 -51.66 -23.89
CA ASP A 16 18.22 -52.19 -22.64
C ASP A 16 19.26 -52.71 -21.61
N MET A 17 18.83 -53.02 -20.38
CA MET A 17 18.80 -54.41 -19.85
C MET A 17 18.21 -54.54 -18.42
N ASP A 18 17.42 -55.61 -18.28
CA ASP A 18 17.22 -56.56 -17.14
C ASP A 18 16.34 -56.29 -15.89
N GLU A 19 15.15 -56.90 -15.95
CA GLU A 19 14.61 -58.00 -15.09
C GLU A 19 14.41 -57.87 -13.55
N SER A 20 13.13 -57.82 -13.14
CA SER A 20 12.42 -58.77 -12.23
C SER A 20 10.98 -58.23 -11.98
N SER A 21 9.87 -58.87 -12.42
CA SER A 21 9.17 -60.06 -11.85
C SER A 21 8.57 -59.76 -10.44
N ASP A 22 7.29 -60.01 -10.10
CA ASP A 22 6.18 -60.80 -10.71
C ASP A 22 4.75 -60.28 -10.32
N ASP A 23 3.73 -60.96 -10.88
CA ASP A 23 2.32 -61.13 -10.44
C ASP A 23 1.18 -60.18 -10.92
N MET A 24 0.29 -60.77 -11.74
CA MET A 24 -1.13 -60.42 -11.99
C MET A 24 -2.02 -61.17 -10.95
N ASP A 25 -3.35 -61.12 -10.83
CA ASP A 25 -4.53 -60.88 -11.69
C ASP A 25 -5.64 -60.22 -10.81
N PHE A 26 -6.56 -59.38 -11.31
CA PHE A 26 -7.70 -59.65 -12.21
C PHE A 26 -8.85 -60.44 -11.55
N ASP A 27 -9.89 -59.72 -11.08
CA ASP A 27 -11.27 -60.22 -11.11
C ASP A 27 -12.26 -59.04 -11.15
N SER A 28 -12.94 -58.88 -12.28
CA SER A 28 -13.94 -57.84 -12.55
C SER A 28 -15.04 -58.40 -13.46
N VAL A 29 -16.20 -57.72 -13.53
CA VAL A 29 -17.49 -58.13 -14.18
C VAL A 29 -18.42 -58.85 -13.17
N ALA A 30 -19.65 -58.39 -12.85
CA ALA A 30 -20.45 -57.19 -13.18
C ALA A 30 -21.47 -56.96 -12.00
N VAL A 31 -22.49 -56.08 -11.97
CA VAL A 31 -23.26 -55.28 -12.97
C VAL A 31 -23.66 -53.93 -12.32
N GLN A 32 -23.92 -52.89 -13.11
CA GLN A 32 -24.48 -51.60 -12.64
C GLN A 32 -25.94 -51.69 -12.18
N TYR A 33 -26.29 -50.90 -11.16
CA TYR A 33 -27.57 -50.18 -11.11
C TYR A 33 -27.37 -48.78 -10.50
N GLY A 34 -27.67 -47.74 -11.29
CA GLY A 34 -28.02 -46.36 -10.87
C GLY A 34 -27.09 -45.60 -9.90
N GLU A 35 -26.30 -44.65 -10.43
CA GLU A 35 -25.85 -43.50 -9.63
C GLU A 35 -27.05 -42.59 -9.30
N VAL A 36 -27.13 -42.12 -8.06
CA VAL A 36 -28.02 -41.02 -7.64
C VAL A 36 -27.14 -39.90 -7.08
N GLN A 37 -27.27 -38.70 -7.66
CA GLN A 37 -26.40 -37.56 -7.34
C GLN A 37 -26.78 -36.87 -6.02
N MET A 38 -25.82 -36.14 -5.46
CA MET A 38 -26.03 -35.32 -4.26
C MET A 38 -27.12 -34.25 -4.50
N LEU A 39 -27.97 -34.01 -3.51
CA LEU A 39 -28.98 -32.95 -3.56
C LEU A 39 -28.34 -31.57 -3.39
N VAL A 40 -28.66 -30.64 -4.30
CA VAL A 40 -28.20 -29.23 -4.30
C VAL A 40 -29.42 -28.31 -4.30
N ASP A 41 -29.40 -27.25 -3.47
CA ASP A 41 -30.52 -26.30 -3.33
C ASP A 41 -30.61 -25.37 -4.56
N ILE A 42 -31.72 -25.46 -5.30
CA ILE A 42 -31.88 -24.91 -6.66
C ILE A 42 -31.77 -23.38 -6.71
N ASP A 43 -32.12 -22.67 -5.63
CA ASP A 43 -32.18 -21.20 -5.59
C ASP A 43 -30.82 -20.50 -5.35
N SER A 44 -29.70 -21.23 -5.41
CA SER A 44 -28.36 -20.71 -5.02
C SER A 44 -27.59 -19.93 -6.10
N ALA A 45 -28.25 -19.50 -7.19
CA ALA A 45 -27.62 -18.77 -8.31
C ALA A 45 -27.90 -17.25 -8.28
N HIS A 46 -26.87 -16.45 -8.55
CA HIS A 46 -26.84 -14.98 -8.39
C HIS A 46 -27.93 -14.19 -9.16
N VAL A 47 -28.47 -13.15 -8.52
CA VAL A 47 -29.09 -11.96 -9.15
C VAL A 47 -28.60 -10.68 -8.44
N SER A 48 -28.56 -9.55 -9.14
CA SER A 48 -27.90 -8.30 -8.71
C SER A 48 -28.79 -7.03 -8.83
N VAL A 49 -28.43 -5.98 -8.06
CA VAL A 49 -28.90 -4.56 -8.07
C VAL A 49 -30.42 -4.28 -7.82
N PRO A 50 -30.87 -3.04 -7.46
CA PRO A 50 -30.17 -1.78 -7.13
C PRO A 50 -30.58 -1.13 -5.76
N HIS A 51 -30.46 0.20 -5.64
CA HIS A 51 -30.35 1.02 -4.42
C HIS A 51 -31.66 1.59 -3.81
N SER A 52 -31.51 2.19 -2.61
CA SER A 52 -32.29 3.27 -1.95
C SER A 52 -33.74 3.04 -1.48
N ILE A 53 -33.95 3.08 -0.15
CA ILE A 53 -35.05 3.78 0.57
C ILE A 53 -34.50 4.27 1.94
N GLU A 54 -34.80 5.51 2.36
CA GLU A 54 -34.64 6.01 3.73
C GLU A 54 -35.95 5.85 4.53
N MET A 55 -35.89 5.60 5.85
CA MET A 55 -36.82 6.16 6.85
C MET A 55 -36.47 5.77 8.29
N ASP A 56 -36.68 6.70 9.22
CA ASP A 56 -36.45 6.54 10.67
C ASP A 56 -37.47 5.62 11.36
N VAL A 57 -37.00 4.81 12.33
CA VAL A 57 -37.82 4.22 13.40
C VAL A 57 -36.99 4.18 14.69
N GLU A 58 -37.60 4.55 15.82
CA GLU A 58 -36.92 4.79 17.11
C GLU A 58 -36.24 3.55 17.72
N MET A 59 -34.97 3.69 18.07
CA MET A 59 -34.13 2.60 18.60
C MET A 59 -34.60 2.06 19.97
N ASP A 60 -35.29 2.87 20.77
CA ASP A 60 -35.63 2.54 22.16
C ASP A 60 -36.79 1.52 22.30
N SER A 61 -37.63 1.37 21.26
CA SER A 61 -38.66 0.32 21.24
C SER A 61 -38.04 -1.06 21.10
N LEU A 62 -37.03 -1.21 20.21
CA LEU A 62 -36.38 -2.48 19.93
C LEU A 62 -35.55 -2.99 21.12
N VAL A 63 -34.92 -2.08 21.87
CA VAL A 63 -34.12 -2.46 23.06
C VAL A 63 -35.00 -3.05 24.17
N ASN A 64 -36.25 -2.59 24.32
CA ASN A 64 -37.16 -3.11 25.35
C ASN A 64 -37.73 -4.49 25.00
N GLU A 65 -38.17 -4.73 23.75
CA GLU A 65 -38.57 -6.08 23.32
C GLU A 65 -37.42 -7.11 23.43
N PHE A 66 -36.18 -6.69 23.12
CA PHE A 66 -35.02 -7.59 23.17
C PHE A 66 -34.65 -8.01 24.60
N ASN A 67 -34.86 -7.12 25.58
CA ASN A 67 -34.59 -7.38 27.00
C ASN A 67 -35.65 -8.27 27.66
N GLU A 68 -36.94 -8.18 27.28
CA GLU A 68 -37.94 -9.13 27.75
C GLU A 68 -37.73 -10.54 27.15
N ALA A 69 -37.32 -10.62 25.87
CA ALA A 69 -37.08 -11.90 25.21
C ALA A 69 -35.91 -12.72 25.79
N THR A 70 -34.91 -12.06 26.40
CA THR A 70 -33.69 -12.71 26.90
C THR A 70 -33.83 -13.35 28.30
N LEU A 71 -34.91 -13.08 29.03
CA LEU A 71 -35.17 -13.67 30.36
C LEU A 71 -36.05 -14.94 30.33
N SER A 72 -36.40 -15.46 29.15
CA SER A 72 -37.14 -16.73 29.04
C SER A 72 -36.24 -17.96 29.35
N ALA A 73 -36.81 -18.92 30.10
CA ALA A 73 -36.14 -20.15 30.55
C ALA A 73 -35.50 -20.96 29.40
N PRO A 74 -34.44 -21.77 29.67
CA PRO A 74 -33.67 -22.46 28.63
C PRO A 74 -34.56 -23.28 27.68
N LYS A 75 -34.58 -22.88 26.40
CA LYS A 75 -35.39 -23.49 25.35
C LYS A 75 -35.12 -24.99 25.25
N LYS A 76 -36.11 -25.82 25.63
CA LYS A 76 -36.10 -27.26 25.32
C LYS A 76 -36.09 -27.42 23.80
N TYR A 77 -35.04 -28.05 23.27
CA TYR A 77 -34.99 -28.39 21.85
C TYR A 77 -36.17 -29.29 21.47
N LYS A 78 -36.99 -28.82 20.53
CA LYS A 78 -38.11 -29.58 19.97
C LYS A 78 -37.52 -30.73 19.15
N LYS A 79 -37.81 -31.99 19.55
CA LYS A 79 -37.48 -33.16 18.74
C LYS A 79 -38.57 -33.33 17.70
N TYR A 80 -38.18 -33.57 16.45
CA TYR A 80 -39.09 -33.87 15.35
C TYR A 80 -39.37 -35.38 15.32
N GLY A 81 -40.59 -35.76 14.93
CA GLY A 81 -40.96 -37.18 14.78
C GLY A 81 -40.25 -37.83 13.60
N GLN A 82 -40.13 -39.15 13.59
CA GLN A 82 -39.47 -39.87 12.48
C GLN A 82 -40.22 -39.63 11.16
N ASP A 83 -41.55 -39.79 11.17
CA ASP A 83 -42.46 -39.45 10.06
C ASP A 83 -42.31 -37.98 9.58
N GLN A 84 -41.99 -37.06 10.49
CA GLN A 84 -41.84 -35.64 10.17
C GLN A 84 -40.53 -35.36 9.42
N ILE A 85 -39.46 -36.10 9.76
CA ILE A 85 -38.17 -36.05 9.08
C ILE A 85 -38.23 -36.80 7.74
N GLU A 86 -38.90 -37.95 7.71
CA GLU A 86 -39.10 -38.75 6.50
C GLU A 86 -39.96 -38.01 5.47
N ARG A 87 -41.08 -37.39 5.88
CA ARG A 87 -41.89 -36.55 4.99
C ARG A 87 -41.13 -35.33 4.47
N PHE A 88 -40.27 -34.72 5.30
CA PHE A 88 -39.39 -33.63 4.88
C PHE A 88 -38.41 -34.08 3.80
N LEU A 89 -37.71 -35.21 4.00
CA LEU A 89 -36.76 -35.75 3.01
C LEU A 89 -37.46 -36.18 1.72
N ARG A 90 -38.65 -36.78 1.82
CA ARG A 90 -39.45 -37.19 0.65
C ARG A 90 -39.87 -35.99 -0.22
N MET A 91 -40.24 -34.87 0.39
CA MET A 91 -40.55 -33.64 -0.35
C MET A 91 -39.33 -33.05 -1.10
N LEU A 92 -38.11 -33.32 -0.63
CA LEU A 92 -36.87 -32.93 -1.34
C LEU A 92 -36.55 -33.91 -2.49
N GLN A 93 -36.74 -35.21 -2.28
CA GLN A 93 -36.34 -36.26 -3.22
C GLN A 93 -37.37 -36.55 -4.33
N GLU A 94 -38.66 -36.65 -3.99
CA GLU A 94 -39.72 -37.02 -4.94
C GLU A 94 -40.45 -35.81 -5.51
N GLU A 95 -40.68 -34.78 -4.69
CA GLU A 95 -41.48 -33.59 -5.05
C GLU A 95 -40.60 -32.40 -5.49
N GLY A 96 -39.27 -32.54 -5.45
CA GLY A 96 -38.30 -31.52 -5.92
C GLY A 96 -38.39 -30.16 -5.23
N SER A 97 -38.95 -30.10 -4.01
CA SER A 97 -39.16 -28.83 -3.30
C SER A 97 -37.86 -28.28 -2.70
N SER A 98 -37.72 -26.95 -2.62
CA SER A 98 -36.57 -26.33 -1.94
C SER A 98 -36.60 -26.56 -0.43
N VAL A 99 -35.42 -26.51 0.20
CA VAL A 99 -35.24 -26.83 1.63
C VAL A 99 -36.13 -25.97 2.53
N SER A 100 -36.29 -24.68 2.18
CA SER A 100 -37.17 -23.77 2.93
C SER A 100 -38.64 -24.16 2.84
N LYS A 101 -39.11 -24.58 1.66
CA LYS A 101 -40.53 -24.92 1.41
C LYS A 101 -40.92 -26.25 2.05
N ALA A 102 -40.04 -27.26 1.95
CA ALA A 102 -40.22 -28.53 2.65
C ALA A 102 -40.18 -28.35 4.18
N ALA A 103 -39.32 -27.48 4.69
CA ALA A 103 -39.23 -27.17 6.12
C ALA A 103 -40.53 -26.54 6.65
N GLU A 104 -41.07 -25.56 5.94
CA GLU A 104 -42.34 -24.91 6.28
C GLU A 104 -43.51 -25.90 6.27
N HIS A 105 -43.67 -26.67 5.19
CA HIS A 105 -44.72 -27.70 5.09
C HIS A 105 -44.64 -28.78 6.18
N CYS A 106 -43.44 -29.14 6.61
CA CYS A 106 -43.23 -30.12 7.68
C CYS A 106 -43.23 -29.50 9.09
N GLY A 107 -43.41 -28.19 9.24
CA GLY A 107 -43.39 -27.51 10.54
C GLY A 107 -42.02 -27.56 11.24
N ILE A 108 -40.94 -27.65 10.45
CA ILE A 108 -39.54 -27.67 10.90
C ILE A 108 -38.95 -26.26 10.72
N PRO A 109 -38.36 -25.63 11.74
CA PRO A 109 -37.65 -24.36 11.58
C PRO A 109 -36.50 -24.49 10.58
N ARG A 110 -36.35 -23.53 9.68
CA ARG A 110 -35.38 -23.54 8.57
C ARG A 110 -33.95 -23.92 9.00
N SER A 111 -33.47 -23.43 10.14
CA SER A 111 -32.15 -23.76 10.70
C SER A 111 -32.00 -25.21 11.20
N SER A 112 -33.10 -25.86 11.60
CA SER A 112 -33.11 -27.30 11.89
C SER A 112 -33.17 -28.14 10.61
N ALA A 113 -33.85 -27.64 9.57
CA ALA A 113 -34.03 -28.35 8.30
C ALA A 113 -32.71 -28.56 7.53
N TYR A 114 -31.90 -27.50 7.36
CA TYR A 114 -30.57 -27.64 6.76
C TYR A 114 -29.68 -28.60 7.56
N LYS A 115 -29.73 -28.55 8.89
CA LYS A 115 -28.96 -29.47 9.73
C LYS A 115 -29.41 -30.94 9.60
N LEU A 116 -30.71 -31.19 9.43
CA LEU A 116 -31.22 -32.54 9.16
C LEU A 116 -30.76 -33.04 7.77
N LEU A 117 -30.72 -32.15 6.78
CA LEU A 117 -30.18 -32.45 5.45
C LEU A 117 -28.67 -32.76 5.51
N ASP A 118 -27.88 -31.98 6.26
CA ASP A 118 -26.45 -32.25 6.48
C ASP A 118 -26.22 -33.61 7.18
N GLU A 119 -27.01 -33.92 8.22
CA GLU A 119 -26.93 -35.20 8.94
C GLU A 119 -27.34 -36.40 8.05
N PHE A 120 -28.26 -36.19 7.10
CA PHE A 120 -28.68 -37.22 6.12
C PHE A 120 -27.63 -37.43 5.01
N ASN A 121 -27.10 -36.34 4.45
CA ASN A 121 -26.04 -36.38 3.43
C ASN A 121 -24.75 -37.00 3.98
N ALA A 122 -24.39 -36.72 5.24
CA ALA A 122 -23.27 -37.36 5.93
C ALA A 122 -23.48 -38.86 6.21
N GLY A 123 -24.71 -39.36 6.11
CA GLY A 123 -25.08 -40.78 6.18
C GLY A 123 -25.23 -41.46 4.80
N ASN A 124 -24.64 -40.88 3.74
CA ASN A 124 -24.79 -41.30 2.35
C ASN A 124 -26.27 -41.45 1.90
N GLY A 125 -27.18 -40.65 2.47
CA GLY A 125 -28.62 -40.70 2.14
C GLY A 125 -29.34 -41.99 2.55
N SER A 126 -28.72 -42.85 3.37
CA SER A 126 -29.25 -44.18 3.73
C SER A 126 -29.76 -44.28 5.17
N VAL A 127 -29.51 -43.27 6.01
CA VAL A 127 -29.82 -43.27 7.44
C VAL A 127 -30.60 -42.02 7.84
N LEU A 128 -31.76 -42.20 8.45
CA LEU A 128 -32.57 -41.07 8.94
C LEU A 128 -31.84 -40.30 10.07
N PRO A 129 -31.75 -38.95 9.99
CA PRO A 129 -31.12 -38.11 11.00
C PRO A 129 -31.60 -38.37 12.44
N GLY A 130 -30.70 -38.23 13.41
CA GLY A 130 -31.00 -38.42 14.83
C GLY A 130 -31.10 -39.88 15.34
N SER A 131 -31.01 -40.89 14.46
CA SER A 131 -31.05 -42.32 14.84
C SER A 131 -29.71 -42.90 15.31
N ALA A 132 -28.58 -42.25 14.99
CA ALA A 132 -27.24 -42.73 15.34
C ALA A 132 -26.93 -42.63 16.85
N SER A 133 -26.43 -43.72 17.45
CA SER A 133 -26.09 -43.77 18.88
C SER A 133 -24.87 -42.88 19.20
N LYS A 134 -25.00 -42.03 20.23
CA LYS A 134 -23.92 -41.10 20.62
C LYS A 134 -22.75 -41.86 21.26
N LYS A 135 -21.61 -41.94 20.58
CA LYS A 135 -20.34 -42.42 21.14
C LYS A 135 -19.99 -41.65 22.43
N SER A 136 -19.60 -42.38 23.48
CA SER A 136 -19.22 -41.76 24.76
C SER A 136 -17.92 -40.95 24.61
N LYS A 137 -17.89 -39.73 25.16
CA LYS A 137 -16.66 -38.94 25.22
C LYS A 137 -15.68 -39.63 26.17
N LYS A 138 -14.57 -40.18 25.62
CA LYS A 138 -13.46 -40.71 26.43
C LYS A 138 -12.95 -39.61 27.38
N MET A 139 -12.67 -39.97 28.64
CA MET A 139 -11.96 -39.09 29.56
C MET A 139 -10.54 -38.81 29.02
N PRO A 140 -10.02 -37.56 29.14
CA PRO A 140 -8.63 -37.28 28.83
C PRO A 140 -7.69 -38.04 29.78
N LYS A 141 -6.52 -38.43 29.27
CA LYS A 141 -5.52 -39.20 30.03
C LYS A 141 -5.04 -38.39 31.24
N LYS A 142 -4.92 -39.02 32.40
CA LYS A 142 -4.42 -38.36 33.63
C LYS A 142 -2.98 -37.91 33.42
N LEU A 143 -2.62 -36.71 33.88
CA LEU A 143 -1.22 -36.28 33.96
C LEU A 143 -0.54 -36.93 35.17
N PHE A 144 0.68 -37.42 34.97
CA PHE A 144 1.49 -38.10 35.98
C PHE A 144 2.48 -37.13 36.67
N PRO A 145 3.13 -37.55 37.78
CA PRO A 145 4.16 -36.74 38.45
C PRO A 145 5.30 -36.31 37.52
N GLU A 146 5.70 -37.14 36.56
CA GLU A 146 6.73 -36.83 35.55
C GLU A 146 6.37 -35.61 34.69
N HIS A 147 5.11 -35.53 34.24
CA HIS A 147 4.59 -34.37 33.53
C HIS A 147 4.61 -33.12 34.43
N THR A 148 4.35 -33.30 35.73
CA THR A 148 4.33 -32.22 36.72
C THR A 148 5.73 -31.64 36.94
N ALA A 149 6.75 -32.51 37.04
CA ALA A 149 8.15 -32.12 37.16
C ALA A 149 8.62 -31.35 35.91
N PHE A 150 8.31 -31.85 34.71
CA PHE A 150 8.64 -31.15 33.46
C PHE A 150 7.96 -29.78 33.34
N LEU A 151 6.69 -29.66 33.74
CA LEU A 151 5.99 -28.36 33.72
C LEU A 151 6.64 -27.34 34.66
N ILE A 152 7.15 -27.78 35.83
CA ILE A 152 7.89 -26.90 36.76
C ILE A 152 9.21 -26.45 36.13
N GLU A 153 10.03 -27.39 35.62
CA GLU A 153 11.29 -27.11 34.91
C GLU A 153 11.11 -26.15 33.73
N LEU A 154 10.03 -26.34 32.96
CA LEU A 154 9.69 -25.53 31.79
C LEU A 154 9.35 -24.07 32.16
N PHE A 155 8.60 -23.85 33.25
CA PHE A 155 8.28 -22.51 33.74
C PHE A 155 9.45 -21.85 34.50
N ASP A 156 10.26 -22.62 35.23
CA ASP A 156 11.49 -22.11 35.85
C ASP A 156 12.52 -21.67 34.78
N THR A 157 12.51 -22.32 33.59
CA THR A 157 13.34 -21.94 32.43
C THR A 157 12.78 -20.76 31.63
N ASN A 158 11.48 -20.76 31.32
CA ASN A 158 10.82 -19.66 30.63
C ASN A 158 9.41 -19.39 31.23
N PRO A 159 9.30 -18.45 32.17
CA PRO A 159 8.02 -18.17 32.82
C PRO A 159 7.03 -17.40 31.92
N SER A 160 7.42 -16.99 30.71
CA SER A 160 6.56 -16.19 29.81
C SER A 160 5.68 -17.03 28.86
N LEU A 161 5.78 -18.36 28.87
CA LEU A 161 5.12 -19.25 27.92
C LEU A 161 3.57 -19.16 27.93
N VAL A 162 2.97 -19.40 26.76
CA VAL A 162 1.53 -19.53 26.55
C VAL A 162 1.11 -20.99 26.80
N LEU A 163 -0.10 -21.22 27.31
CA LEU A 163 -0.60 -22.58 27.59
C LEU A 163 -0.58 -23.51 26.38
N GLU A 164 -0.69 -22.96 25.18
CA GLU A 164 -0.65 -23.71 23.92
C GLU A 164 0.77 -24.20 23.59
N GLU A 165 1.79 -23.35 23.76
CA GLU A 165 3.20 -23.72 23.63
C GLU A 165 3.60 -24.75 24.70
N VAL A 166 3.05 -24.62 25.91
CA VAL A 166 3.24 -25.58 27.01
C VAL A 166 2.58 -26.92 26.68
N ARG A 167 1.38 -26.91 26.07
CA ARG A 167 0.70 -28.12 25.58
C ARG A 167 1.53 -28.80 24.50
N GLN A 168 2.00 -28.05 23.51
CA GLN A 168 2.84 -28.55 22.43
C GLN A 168 4.12 -29.21 22.98
N LYS A 169 4.91 -28.50 23.79
CA LYS A 169 6.17 -29.03 24.36
C LYS A 169 5.96 -30.24 25.28
N LEU A 170 4.80 -30.31 25.94
CA LEU A 170 4.41 -31.47 26.74
C LEU A 170 4.08 -32.67 25.86
N CYS A 171 3.36 -32.49 24.75
CA CYS A 171 3.05 -33.56 23.78
C CYS A 171 4.28 -33.99 22.96
N GLU A 172 5.22 -33.08 22.68
CA GLU A 172 6.51 -33.38 22.04
C GLU A 172 7.40 -34.26 22.94
N LYS A 173 7.47 -33.96 24.25
CA LYS A 173 8.29 -34.73 25.21
C LYS A 173 7.64 -36.06 25.63
N PHE A 174 6.30 -36.12 25.67
CA PHE A 174 5.55 -37.31 26.10
C PHE A 174 4.59 -37.77 24.99
N THR A 175 5.10 -38.66 24.14
CA THR A 175 4.38 -39.15 22.95
C THR A 175 3.07 -39.86 23.32
N GLY A 176 2.02 -39.61 22.55
CA GLY A 176 0.68 -40.16 22.80
C GLY A 176 -0.09 -39.53 23.96
N LEU A 177 0.39 -38.43 24.56
CA LEU A 177 -0.37 -37.64 25.52
C LEU A 177 -1.31 -36.66 24.81
N GLU A 178 -2.61 -36.71 25.15
CA GLU A 178 -3.61 -35.74 24.71
C GLU A 178 -4.23 -35.05 25.92
N ILE A 179 -4.14 -33.71 25.96
CA ILE A 179 -4.74 -32.89 27.00
C ILE A 179 -5.40 -31.64 26.40
N SER A 180 -6.52 -31.23 26.99
CA SER A 180 -7.21 -29.98 26.66
C SER A 180 -6.60 -28.79 27.43
N ILE A 181 -6.59 -27.60 26.84
CA ILE A 181 -6.07 -26.38 27.47
C ILE A 181 -6.65 -26.14 28.88
N PRO A 182 -7.98 -26.31 29.13
CA PRO A 182 -8.54 -26.17 30.49
C PRO A 182 -8.05 -27.24 31.47
N GLY A 183 -7.84 -28.48 31.00
CA GLY A 183 -7.28 -29.57 31.82
C GLY A 183 -5.83 -29.30 32.20
N LEU A 184 -5.04 -28.80 31.25
CA LEU A 184 -3.65 -28.39 31.48
C LEU A 184 -3.57 -27.22 32.46
N TYR A 185 -4.38 -26.17 32.27
CA TYR A 185 -4.46 -25.04 33.20
C TYR A 185 -4.79 -25.49 34.62
N LYS A 186 -5.80 -26.35 34.78
CA LYS A 186 -6.20 -26.87 36.08
C LYS A 186 -5.06 -27.68 36.74
N HIS A 187 -4.33 -28.49 35.98
CA HIS A 187 -3.18 -29.22 36.51
C HIS A 187 -2.03 -28.30 36.94
N ILE A 188 -1.73 -27.25 36.17
CA ILE A 188 -0.71 -26.25 36.52
C ILE A 188 -1.07 -25.53 37.83
N ALA A 189 -2.35 -25.16 38.00
CA ALA A 189 -2.84 -24.50 39.21
C ALA A 189 -2.90 -25.44 40.43
N ASP A 190 -3.49 -26.63 40.27
CA ASP A 190 -3.81 -27.55 41.37
C ASP A 190 -2.65 -28.50 41.76
N LYS A 191 -1.74 -28.81 40.82
CA LYS A 191 -0.67 -29.82 41.00
C LYS A 191 0.73 -29.25 40.88
N CYS A 192 0.98 -28.34 39.93
CA CYS A 192 2.27 -27.63 39.88
C CYS A 192 2.31 -26.44 40.87
N CYS A 193 1.17 -26.02 41.44
CA CYS A 193 1.05 -24.84 42.31
C CYS A 193 1.55 -23.54 41.64
N ILE A 194 1.47 -23.46 40.32
CA ILE A 194 1.97 -22.34 39.51
C ILE A 194 0.80 -21.45 39.05
N THR A 195 0.99 -20.13 39.11
CA THR A 195 -0.06 -19.14 38.82
C THR A 195 0.49 -17.99 37.97
N LEU A 196 -0.36 -17.43 37.10
CA LEU A 196 0.01 -16.36 36.18
C LEU A 196 -0.11 -14.98 36.87
N LYS A 197 1.01 -14.29 37.08
CA LYS A 197 1.09 -13.02 37.84
C LYS A 197 1.68 -11.91 36.98
N GLN A 198 1.69 -10.68 37.48
CA GLN A 198 2.38 -9.55 36.83
C GLN A 198 3.89 -9.80 36.81
N ALA A 199 4.53 -9.65 35.66
CA ALA A 199 5.95 -9.89 35.48
C ALA A 199 6.80 -8.75 36.09
N THR A 200 7.68 -9.10 37.04
CA THR A 200 8.71 -8.21 37.59
C THR A 200 9.99 -8.41 36.80
N LYS A 201 10.37 -7.40 36.01
CA LYS A 201 11.51 -7.46 35.08
C LYS A 201 12.82 -7.13 35.82
N TYR A 202 13.82 -8.01 35.76
CA TYR A 202 15.15 -7.82 36.38
C TYR A 202 16.28 -8.11 35.41
N THR A 203 17.44 -7.48 35.62
CA THR A 203 18.35 -7.19 34.51
C THR A 203 19.57 -8.12 34.41
N MET A 204 19.96 -8.48 33.18
CA MET A 204 21.17 -9.25 32.83
C MET A 204 22.13 -8.45 31.95
N GLU A 205 23.39 -8.90 31.91
CA GLU A 205 24.43 -8.36 31.02
C GLU A 205 24.14 -8.67 29.54
N ARG A 206 24.62 -7.80 28.63
CA ARG A 206 24.28 -7.80 27.20
C ARG A 206 25.26 -8.62 26.34
N ASP A 207 26.47 -8.83 26.86
CA ASP A 207 27.66 -9.21 26.09
C ASP A 207 28.18 -10.62 26.42
N ALA A 208 27.41 -11.40 27.19
CA ALA A 208 27.68 -12.82 27.39
C ALA A 208 27.69 -13.56 26.04
N LEU A 209 28.76 -14.32 25.77
CA LEU A 209 29.07 -14.95 24.46
C LEU A 209 27.83 -15.58 23.79
N ARG A 210 27.11 -16.42 24.53
CA ARG A 210 25.86 -17.09 24.13
C ARG A 210 24.78 -16.16 23.55
N THR A 211 24.70 -14.92 24.02
CA THR A 211 23.71 -13.93 23.57
C THR A 211 24.10 -13.33 22.21
N VAL A 212 25.41 -13.22 21.95
CA VAL A 212 25.94 -12.77 20.65
C VAL A 212 25.71 -13.86 19.60
N GLU A 213 26.03 -15.11 19.93
CA GLU A 213 25.80 -16.29 19.09
C GLU A 213 24.32 -16.46 18.71
N LEU A 214 23.41 -16.33 19.69
CA LEU A 214 21.96 -16.43 19.47
C LEU A 214 21.43 -15.34 18.52
N ARG A 215 21.94 -14.10 18.64
CA ARG A 215 21.56 -13.00 17.73
C ARG A 215 22.04 -13.28 16.30
N PHE A 216 23.29 -13.74 16.17
CA PHE A 216 23.87 -14.10 14.88
C PHE A 216 23.08 -15.23 14.18
N SER A 217 22.68 -16.26 14.93
CA SER A 217 21.89 -17.37 14.35
C SER A 217 20.51 -16.92 13.86
N ILE A 218 19.81 -16.06 14.62
CA ILE A 218 18.47 -15.56 14.25
C ILE A 218 18.53 -14.68 13.00
N VAL A 219 19.46 -13.72 12.94
CA VAL A 219 19.64 -12.86 11.76
C VAL A 219 20.01 -13.68 10.51
N SER A 220 20.82 -14.74 10.68
CA SER A 220 21.18 -15.64 9.58
C SER A 220 19.98 -16.44 9.07
N GLN A 221 19.11 -16.93 9.96
CA GLN A 221 17.87 -17.61 9.59
C GLN A 221 16.90 -16.69 8.84
N TRP A 222 16.77 -15.42 9.26
CA TRP A 222 15.90 -14.45 8.57
C TRP A 222 16.43 -14.08 7.17
N LYS A 223 17.74 -13.94 7.00
CA LYS A 223 18.34 -13.79 5.65
C LYS A 223 18.04 -15.01 4.77
N ALA A 224 18.18 -16.23 5.31
CA ALA A 224 17.87 -17.47 4.58
C ALA A 224 16.36 -17.60 4.24
N ALA A 225 15.48 -17.01 5.04
CA ALA A 225 14.03 -16.93 4.79
C ALA A 225 13.62 -15.80 3.81
N GLY A 226 14.58 -15.20 3.09
CA GLY A 226 14.32 -14.18 2.06
C GLY A 226 14.13 -12.76 2.59
N VAL A 227 14.39 -12.48 3.88
CA VAL A 227 14.29 -11.12 4.43
C VAL A 227 15.46 -10.27 3.92
N ASN A 228 15.19 -9.45 2.90
CA ASN A 228 16.16 -8.48 2.39
C ASN A 228 16.17 -7.21 3.26
N PHE A 229 17.13 -7.15 4.18
CA PHE A 229 17.39 -5.99 5.07
C PHE A 229 17.93 -4.75 4.35
N SER A 230 18.16 -4.82 3.03
CA SER A 230 18.61 -3.71 2.18
C SER A 230 17.46 -3.02 1.44
N GLU A 231 16.31 -3.68 1.30
CA GLU A 231 15.18 -3.24 0.46
C GLU A 231 13.88 -3.02 1.24
N ASN A 232 13.68 -3.71 2.38
CA ASN A 232 12.46 -3.58 3.18
C ASN A 232 12.60 -2.54 4.29
N CYS A 233 11.57 -1.71 4.47
CA CYS A 233 11.53 -0.72 5.55
C CYS A 233 11.46 -1.38 6.94
N VAL A 234 12.41 -1.05 7.82
CA VAL A 234 12.44 -1.52 9.22
C VAL A 234 12.24 -0.34 10.16
N PHE A 235 11.15 -0.36 10.93
CA PHE A 235 10.94 0.57 12.04
C PHE A 235 11.76 0.12 13.26
N VAL A 236 12.83 0.85 13.59
CA VAL A 236 13.73 0.50 14.71
C VAL A 236 13.54 1.46 15.89
N ASP A 237 12.69 1.07 16.84
CA ASP A 237 12.78 1.53 18.23
C ASP A 237 13.46 0.44 19.07
N GLU A 238 14.80 0.47 19.16
CA GLU A 238 15.57 -0.53 19.92
C GLU A 238 15.21 -0.54 21.42
N ALA A 239 14.70 0.58 21.96
CA ALA A 239 14.31 0.70 23.36
C ALA A 239 12.90 0.11 23.60
N GLY A 240 11.92 0.50 22.79
CA GLY A 240 10.52 0.06 22.91
C GLY A 240 10.32 -1.41 22.57
N PHE A 241 10.92 -1.91 21.48
CA PHE A 241 10.61 -3.22 20.89
C PHE A 241 10.76 -4.38 21.88
N ASN A 242 11.92 -4.52 22.53
CA ASN A 242 12.13 -5.58 23.54
C ASN A 242 11.24 -5.43 24.78
N SER A 243 10.83 -4.20 25.13
CA SER A 243 9.98 -3.96 26.30
C SER A 243 8.52 -4.38 26.07
N GLN A 244 8.04 -4.25 24.83
CA GLN A 244 6.68 -4.53 24.37
C GLN A 244 6.49 -5.99 23.91
N LEU A 245 7.54 -6.63 23.36
CA LEU A 245 7.50 -8.05 22.96
C LEU A 245 7.42 -9.02 24.16
N MET A 246 7.91 -8.62 25.34
CA MET A 246 7.85 -9.45 26.55
C MET A 246 6.54 -9.25 27.30
N ARG A 247 5.72 -10.32 27.35
CA ARG A 247 4.39 -10.37 27.99
C ARG A 247 4.40 -9.72 29.38
N SER A 248 3.34 -8.96 29.67
CA SER A 248 3.13 -8.28 30.95
C SER A 248 2.91 -9.24 32.14
N ARG A 249 2.56 -10.49 31.85
CA ARG A 249 2.31 -11.54 32.85
C ARG A 249 3.18 -12.77 32.59
N ALA A 250 3.64 -13.36 33.69
CA ALA A 250 4.49 -14.55 33.69
C ALA A 250 4.07 -15.52 34.81
N TRP A 251 4.37 -16.79 34.63
CA TRP A 251 4.05 -17.88 35.55
C TRP A 251 5.05 -17.94 36.70
N SER A 252 4.55 -18.20 37.91
CA SER A 252 5.37 -18.35 39.12
C SER A 252 4.64 -19.14 40.22
N LYS A 253 5.40 -19.83 41.07
CA LYS A 253 4.91 -20.65 42.19
C LYS A 253 4.05 -19.79 43.12
N LYS A 254 2.93 -20.32 43.62
CA LYS A 254 1.99 -19.60 44.49
C LYS A 254 2.74 -19.04 45.72
N GLY A 255 2.64 -17.73 45.95
CA GLY A 255 3.42 -16.99 46.96
C GLY A 255 4.61 -16.19 46.41
N GLU A 256 5.31 -16.64 45.37
CA GLU A 256 6.54 -15.99 44.87
C GLU A 256 6.28 -14.86 43.85
N PRO A 257 7.15 -13.85 43.68
CA PRO A 257 7.06 -12.93 42.55
C PRO A 257 7.30 -13.65 41.21
N ALA A 258 6.69 -13.17 40.13
CA ALA A 258 7.01 -13.66 38.79
C ALA A 258 8.20 -12.88 38.22
N LEU A 259 9.41 -13.39 38.40
CA LEU A 259 10.65 -12.74 37.98
C LEU A 259 10.96 -13.07 36.52
N VAL A 260 11.18 -12.06 35.69
CA VAL A 260 11.51 -12.20 34.27
C VAL A 260 12.84 -11.52 33.97
N LYS A 261 13.79 -12.26 33.41
CA LYS A 261 15.09 -11.75 32.96
C LYS A 261 14.91 -10.84 31.75
N VAL A 262 15.48 -9.64 31.79
CA VAL A 262 15.57 -8.68 30.68
C VAL A 262 17.02 -8.18 30.52
N HIS A 263 17.44 -7.76 29.34
CA HIS A 263 18.82 -7.26 29.14
C HIS A 263 18.96 -5.79 29.54
N THR A 264 20.14 -5.40 30.03
CA THR A 264 20.41 -4.03 30.47
C THR A 264 20.59 -3.09 29.28
N GLN A 265 19.78 -2.04 29.20
CA GLN A 265 20.05 -0.87 28.35
C GLN A 265 20.75 0.21 29.20
N LYS A 266 22.08 0.15 29.25
CA LYS A 266 22.95 1.27 29.69
C LYS A 266 23.83 1.77 28.54
N GLY A 267 23.19 1.98 27.38
CA GLY A 267 23.68 2.93 26.39
C GLY A 267 23.05 4.29 26.63
N VAL A 268 23.64 5.35 26.08
CA VAL A 268 22.88 6.59 25.86
C VAL A 268 21.87 6.28 24.76
N ASN A 269 20.59 6.14 25.11
CA ASN A 269 19.54 5.95 24.11
C ASN A 269 19.45 7.22 23.25
N ILE A 270 20.07 7.17 22.07
CA ILE A 270 19.87 8.14 21.01
C ILE A 270 18.62 7.72 20.28
N ASN A 271 17.50 8.34 20.63
CA ASN A 271 16.25 8.11 19.92
C ASN A 271 16.33 8.84 18.58
N ILE A 272 16.19 8.10 17.48
CA ILE A 272 16.14 8.67 16.13
C ILE A 272 14.74 8.39 15.60
N VAL A 273 14.06 9.43 15.13
CA VAL A 273 12.79 9.28 14.44
C VAL A 273 13.05 9.55 12.95
N GLY A 274 12.61 8.62 12.11
CA GLY A 274 12.90 8.61 10.68
C GLY A 274 11.69 8.22 9.85
N CYS A 275 11.61 8.77 8.64
CA CYS A 275 10.58 8.50 7.65
C CYS A 275 11.27 8.30 6.30
N ILE A 276 10.89 7.23 5.63
CA ILE A 276 11.43 6.79 4.33
C ILE A 276 10.21 6.50 3.44
N SER A 277 10.32 6.86 2.18
CA SER A 277 9.31 6.65 1.13
C SER A 277 9.88 5.77 0.02
N SER A 278 9.06 5.42 -0.97
CA SER A 278 9.51 4.76 -2.22
C SER A 278 10.61 5.55 -2.96
N PHE A 279 10.71 6.86 -2.73
CA PHE A 279 11.73 7.75 -3.32
C PHE A 279 12.95 7.94 -2.39
N GLY A 280 13.08 7.10 -1.35
CA GLY A 280 14.15 7.17 -0.36
C GLY A 280 13.81 8.02 0.87
N THR A 281 14.85 8.44 1.58
CA THR A 281 14.77 9.17 2.85
C THR A 281 13.94 10.46 2.74
N VAL A 282 12.92 10.60 3.60
CA VAL A 282 12.10 11.81 3.70
C VAL A 282 12.62 12.70 4.83
N CYS A 283 12.83 12.13 6.02
CA CYS A 283 13.36 12.85 7.17
C CYS A 283 14.09 11.89 8.13
N PHE A 284 15.19 12.35 8.73
CA PHE A 284 15.78 11.75 9.92
C PHE A 284 16.06 12.85 10.93
N SER A 285 15.59 12.68 12.16
CA SER A 285 15.88 13.59 13.25
C SER A 285 16.32 12.84 14.51
N LYS A 286 17.44 13.29 15.08
CA LYS A 286 17.92 12.87 16.39
C LYS A 286 17.07 13.57 17.45
N VAL A 287 16.30 12.81 18.20
CA VAL A 287 15.47 13.30 19.29
C VAL A 287 16.34 13.47 20.54
N GLU A 288 16.62 14.71 20.89
CA GLU A 288 17.27 15.04 22.16
C GLU A 288 16.26 14.98 23.34
N PRO A 289 16.70 14.80 24.59
CA PRO A 289 15.83 14.93 25.74
C PRO A 289 15.25 16.35 25.82
N LEU A 290 13.95 16.48 26.11
CA LEU A 290 13.29 17.77 26.30
C LEU A 290 14.08 18.64 27.28
N LYS A 291 14.36 19.89 26.90
CA LYS A 291 14.88 20.90 27.83
C LYS A 291 13.72 21.43 28.69
N GLN A 292 14.05 22.06 29.81
CA GLN A 292 13.05 22.68 30.69
C GLN A 292 12.26 23.80 30.00
N SER A 293 12.89 24.52 29.06
CA SER A 293 12.24 25.47 28.15
C SER A 293 11.15 24.80 27.32
N ASP A 294 11.49 23.67 26.71
CA ASP A 294 10.65 22.97 25.73
C ASP A 294 9.46 22.32 26.44
N ALA A 295 9.69 21.78 27.64
CA ALA A 295 8.62 21.28 28.51
C ALA A 295 7.62 22.39 28.90
N ALA A 296 8.09 23.59 29.24
CA ALA A 296 7.21 24.72 29.54
C ALA A 296 6.46 25.24 28.30
N GLN A 297 7.08 25.16 27.11
CA GLN A 297 6.41 25.45 25.84
C GLN A 297 5.31 24.42 25.54
N ILE A 298 5.56 23.12 25.76
CA ILE A 298 4.56 22.06 25.61
C ILE A 298 3.37 22.25 26.56
N GLU A 299 3.60 22.62 27.83
CA GLU A 299 2.51 22.91 28.77
C GLU A 299 1.66 24.13 28.34
N LYS A 300 2.24 25.05 27.56
CA LYS A 300 1.55 26.21 26.98
C LYS A 300 0.78 25.89 25.69
N GLU A 301 1.36 25.07 24.81
CA GLU A 301 0.75 24.65 23.53
C GLU A 301 -0.32 23.57 23.72
N PHE A 302 -0.10 22.65 24.66
CA PHE A 302 -0.95 21.48 24.93
C PHE A 302 -1.27 21.36 26.42
N PRO A 303 -2.08 22.28 26.99
CA PRO A 303 -2.43 22.26 28.40
C PRO A 303 -3.14 20.96 28.79
N ALA A 304 -2.64 20.30 29.84
CA ALA A 304 -3.18 19.03 30.29
C ALA A 304 -4.62 19.18 30.79
N GLN A 305 -5.56 18.43 30.19
CA GLN A 305 -6.93 18.35 30.68
C GLN A 305 -6.95 17.86 32.13
N SER A 306 -7.64 18.60 33.00
CA SER A 306 -7.59 18.43 34.45
C SER A 306 -8.33 17.17 34.94
N SER A 307 -7.69 16.00 34.81
CA SER A 307 -8.17 14.79 35.49
C SER A 307 -7.97 14.93 37.00
N SER A 308 -9.08 15.16 37.71
CA SER A 308 -9.09 15.44 39.13
C SER A 308 -8.70 14.22 39.97
N LYS A 309 -7.46 14.17 40.47
CA LYS A 309 -7.09 13.58 41.78
C LYS A 309 -5.65 13.93 42.19
N LYS A 310 -5.49 15.05 42.90
CA LYS A 310 -4.26 15.35 43.65
C LYS A 310 -4.04 14.30 44.75
N ARG A 311 -3.10 13.37 44.55
CA ARG A 311 -2.36 12.78 45.68
C ARG A 311 -1.13 13.65 45.92
N LYS A 312 -1.10 14.35 47.07
CA LYS A 312 0.13 15.01 47.53
C LYS A 312 1.19 13.93 47.79
N ALA A 313 2.27 13.97 47.01
CA ALA A 313 3.55 13.40 47.37
C ALA A 313 4.56 14.54 47.33
N GLU A 314 5.50 14.55 48.26
CA GLU A 314 6.42 15.67 48.45
C GLU A 314 7.35 15.87 47.24
N SER A 315 7.72 17.12 47.02
CA SER A 315 8.39 17.59 45.81
C SER A 315 9.81 17.05 45.67
N LYS A 316 9.97 15.92 44.98
CA LYS A 316 11.17 15.69 44.18
C LYS A 316 11.08 16.52 42.90
N PRO A 317 12.17 17.18 42.46
CA PRO A 317 12.16 17.89 41.18
C PRO A 317 11.79 16.90 40.07
N ALA A 318 10.87 17.32 39.20
CA ALA A 318 10.38 16.47 38.12
C ALA A 318 11.56 16.02 37.24
N GLN A 319 11.95 14.76 37.35
CA GLN A 319 13.00 14.19 36.51
C GLN A 319 12.54 14.30 35.06
N LEU A 320 13.28 15.08 34.26
CA LEU A 320 13.10 15.20 32.82
C LEU A 320 13.02 13.79 32.23
N LYS A 321 11.90 13.47 31.58
CA LYS A 321 11.66 12.16 30.97
C LYS A 321 12.69 11.95 29.86
N LYS A 322 13.70 11.13 30.13
CA LYS A 322 14.72 10.74 29.14
C LYS A 322 14.11 9.74 28.16
N GLY A 323 13.46 10.24 27.11
CA GLY A 323 12.88 9.42 26.05
C GLY A 323 12.06 10.23 25.04
N THR A 324 11.59 9.56 23.99
CA THR A 324 10.68 10.14 23.00
C THR A 324 9.33 10.40 23.67
N THR A 325 8.77 11.58 23.46
CA THR A 325 7.43 11.94 23.95
C THR A 325 6.44 12.00 22.79
N ALA A 326 5.14 12.00 23.09
CA ALA A 326 4.12 12.21 22.07
C ALA A 326 4.35 13.52 21.28
N TYR A 327 4.80 14.58 21.95
CA TYR A 327 5.18 15.85 21.30
C TYR A 327 6.30 15.67 20.28
N HIS A 328 7.35 14.88 20.58
CA HIS A 328 8.41 14.61 19.60
C HIS A 328 7.90 13.85 18.37
N ILE A 329 6.92 12.96 18.54
CA ILE A 329 6.28 12.25 17.43
C ILE A 329 5.40 13.21 16.62
N VAL A 330 4.59 14.05 17.28
CA VAL A 330 3.73 15.04 16.61
C VAL A 330 4.57 16.07 15.84
N LYS A 331 5.60 16.66 16.43
CA LYS A 331 6.53 17.58 15.74
C LYS A 331 7.29 16.91 14.60
N PHE A 332 7.64 15.63 14.74
CA PHE A 332 8.22 14.86 13.64
C PHE A 332 7.21 14.65 12.51
N MET A 333 5.95 14.31 12.84
CA MET A 333 4.88 14.16 11.84
C MET A 333 4.58 15.50 11.14
N GLU A 334 4.47 16.61 11.86
CA GLU A 334 4.36 17.96 11.28
C GLU A 334 5.51 18.23 10.31
N SER A 335 6.77 17.99 10.74
CA SER A 335 7.94 18.17 9.87
C SER A 335 7.96 17.23 8.66
N VAL A 336 7.44 16.01 8.77
CA VAL A 336 7.32 15.07 7.64
C VAL A 336 6.23 15.52 6.69
N MET A 337 5.07 15.95 7.19
CA MET A 337 4.00 16.51 6.37
C MET A 337 4.47 17.78 5.65
N ASP A 338 5.17 18.70 6.33
CA ASP A 338 5.83 19.87 5.70
C ASP A 338 6.82 19.50 4.58
N ILE A 339 7.49 18.34 4.67
CA ILE A 339 8.43 17.85 3.64
C ILE A 339 7.66 17.14 2.52
N LEU A 340 6.58 16.42 2.84
CA LEU A 340 5.70 15.80 1.87
C LEU A 340 4.91 16.85 1.08
N ASP A 341 4.37 17.89 1.71
CA ASP A 341 3.71 19.02 1.05
C ASP A 341 4.68 19.83 0.16
N LYS A 342 5.98 19.82 0.48
CA LYS A 342 7.03 20.37 -0.39
C LYS A 342 7.39 19.44 -1.57
N ARG A 343 7.02 18.16 -1.52
CA ARG A 343 7.26 17.14 -2.56
C ARG A 343 6.00 16.79 -3.38
N ASP A 344 4.79 16.92 -2.82
CA ASP A 344 3.48 16.85 -3.50
C ASP A 344 3.14 18.19 -4.16
N LYS A 345 4.16 18.90 -4.65
CA LYS A 345 3.99 20.10 -5.45
C LYS A 345 3.58 19.70 -6.86
N LYS A 346 2.31 19.35 -7.05
CA LYS A 346 1.73 19.23 -8.39
C LYS A 346 1.75 20.58 -9.09
N GLY A 347 2.12 20.58 -10.36
CA GLY A 347 2.29 21.78 -11.17
C GLY A 347 3.72 22.32 -11.17
N MET A 348 4.74 21.49 -10.98
CA MET A 348 6.14 21.87 -11.08
C MET A 348 6.60 21.72 -12.53
N PHE A 349 7.05 22.79 -13.16
CA PHE A 349 7.39 22.76 -14.59
C PHE A 349 8.73 23.44 -14.91
N ILE A 350 9.35 22.99 -15.99
CA ILE A 350 10.59 23.56 -16.53
C ILE A 350 10.28 24.31 -17.81
N VAL A 351 10.96 25.44 -18.02
CA VAL A 351 10.88 26.21 -19.26
C VAL A 351 12.18 26.07 -20.04
N MET A 352 12.08 25.69 -21.32
CA MET A 352 13.20 25.60 -22.26
C MET A 352 13.17 26.79 -23.23
N ASP A 353 14.22 27.62 -23.18
CA ASP A 353 14.28 28.93 -23.88
C ASP A 353 15.71 29.21 -24.40
N ASN A 354 15.82 29.60 -25.67
CA ASN A 354 17.09 29.85 -26.36
C ASN A 354 17.23 31.31 -26.88
N CYS A 355 16.32 32.21 -26.48
CA CYS A 355 16.10 33.50 -27.12
C CYS A 355 15.95 34.65 -26.08
N SER A 356 15.00 35.56 -26.32
CA SER A 356 14.76 36.79 -25.53
C SER A 356 13.98 36.56 -24.24
N GLY A 357 13.34 35.40 -24.09
CA GLY A 357 12.53 35.02 -22.93
C GLY A 357 11.33 35.91 -22.64
N THR A 358 10.69 36.47 -23.65
CA THR A 358 9.42 37.21 -23.48
C THR A 358 8.28 36.28 -23.04
N ASN A 359 8.13 35.12 -23.69
CA ASN A 359 7.22 34.05 -23.26
C ASN A 359 7.57 33.49 -21.87
N LEU A 360 8.86 33.30 -21.57
CA LEU A 360 9.32 32.97 -20.21
C LEU A 360 8.92 34.05 -19.19
N GLN A 361 9.03 35.34 -19.53
CA GLN A 361 8.63 36.43 -18.63
C GLN A 361 7.13 36.39 -18.31
N ALA A 362 6.28 36.07 -19.30
CA ALA A 362 4.84 35.92 -19.07
C ALA A 362 4.54 34.79 -18.08
N LEU A 363 5.20 33.62 -18.22
CA LEU A 363 5.09 32.51 -17.28
C LEU A 363 5.61 32.86 -15.87
N ILE A 364 6.72 33.60 -15.76
CA ILE A 364 7.28 34.08 -14.49
C ILE A 364 6.26 35.00 -13.79
N ASN A 365 5.75 36.01 -14.50
CA ASN A 365 4.79 36.97 -13.95
C ASN A 365 3.52 36.26 -13.46
N ALA A 366 2.92 35.41 -14.30
CA ALA A 366 1.70 34.67 -13.95
C ALA A 366 1.88 33.71 -12.76
N THR A 367 3.08 33.13 -12.61
CA THR A 367 3.45 32.32 -11.44
C THR A 367 3.54 33.17 -10.17
N GLN A 368 4.20 34.33 -10.24
CA GLN A 368 4.39 35.24 -9.11
C GLN A 368 3.10 35.94 -8.67
N GLU A 369 2.22 36.27 -9.62
CA GLU A 369 0.86 36.77 -9.38
C GLU A 369 -0.10 35.67 -8.88
N GLY A 370 0.30 34.40 -9.00
CA GLY A 370 -0.51 33.24 -8.64
C GLY A 370 -1.71 33.01 -9.55
N SER A 371 -1.75 33.61 -10.75
CA SER A 371 -2.75 33.34 -11.78
C SER A 371 -2.52 32.00 -12.46
N LEU A 372 -1.25 31.59 -12.61
CA LEU A 372 -0.85 30.23 -12.99
C LEU A 372 -0.63 29.37 -11.74
N LYS A 373 -1.42 28.30 -11.58
CA LYS A 373 -1.36 27.35 -10.45
C LYS A 373 -0.29 26.27 -10.65
N GLY A 374 0.96 26.72 -10.76
CA GLY A 374 2.17 25.90 -10.85
C GLY A 374 3.41 26.70 -10.43
N ASN A 375 4.60 26.11 -10.57
CA ASN A 375 5.88 26.77 -10.26
C ASN A 375 6.94 26.44 -11.33
N ILE A 376 7.68 27.46 -11.80
CA ILE A 376 8.88 27.24 -12.62
C ILE A 376 10.01 26.79 -11.69
N ILE A 377 10.48 25.55 -11.86
CA ILE A 377 11.54 24.98 -11.00
C ILE A 377 12.95 25.17 -11.57
N ALA A 378 13.08 25.28 -12.89
CA ALA A 378 14.30 25.64 -13.57
C ALA A 378 14.02 26.20 -14.97
N VAL A 379 14.98 26.97 -15.51
CA VAL A 379 15.02 27.36 -16.91
C VAL A 379 16.25 26.75 -17.58
N VAL A 380 16.02 26.07 -18.70
CA VAL A 380 17.06 25.37 -19.46
C VAL A 380 17.29 26.08 -20.79
N SER A 381 18.56 26.31 -21.15
CA SER A 381 18.92 26.79 -22.48
C SER A 381 19.99 25.92 -23.14
N ASN A 382 20.11 26.01 -24.46
CA ASN A 382 21.30 25.55 -25.19
C ASN A 382 22.30 26.68 -25.51
N ARG A 383 21.96 27.93 -25.18
CA ARG A 383 22.77 29.13 -25.45
C ARG A 383 23.13 29.82 -24.12
N LYS A 384 24.42 29.85 -23.79
CA LYS A 384 24.95 30.49 -22.56
C LYS A 384 24.59 31.97 -22.40
N ASN A 385 24.30 32.65 -23.51
CA ASN A 385 24.01 34.07 -23.57
C ASN A 385 22.52 34.36 -23.91
N ALA A 386 21.62 33.37 -23.77
CA ALA A 386 20.19 33.60 -23.94
C ALA A 386 19.66 34.55 -22.86
N PHE A 387 18.93 35.60 -23.24
CA PHE A 387 18.47 36.63 -22.31
C PHE A 387 17.40 36.09 -21.34
N GLY A 388 16.69 35.01 -21.73
CA GLY A 388 15.81 34.26 -20.83
C GLY A 388 16.50 33.78 -19.55
N LEU A 389 17.78 33.39 -19.61
CA LEU A 389 18.55 32.99 -18.43
C LEU A 389 18.74 34.16 -17.44
N GLU A 390 18.91 35.38 -17.93
CA GLU A 390 19.01 36.57 -17.09
C GLU A 390 17.67 36.96 -16.46
N ARG A 391 16.54 36.68 -17.14
CA ARG A 391 15.20 36.82 -16.56
C ARG A 391 14.97 35.81 -15.44
N ALA A 392 15.32 34.54 -15.67
CA ALA A 392 15.24 33.48 -14.67
C ALA A 392 16.05 33.79 -13.41
N LYS A 393 17.32 34.19 -13.56
CA LYS A 393 18.18 34.61 -12.43
C LYS A 393 17.59 35.77 -11.64
N LYS A 394 17.05 36.80 -12.31
CA LYS A 394 16.38 37.94 -11.66
C LYS A 394 15.13 37.53 -10.87
N ALA A 395 14.43 36.49 -11.32
CA ALA A 395 13.29 35.90 -10.63
C ALA A 395 13.68 34.88 -9.53
N GLY A 396 14.97 34.62 -9.31
CA GLY A 396 15.45 33.63 -8.34
C GLY A 396 15.29 32.17 -8.78
N ILE A 397 15.06 31.93 -10.08
CA ILE A 397 14.81 30.59 -10.64
C ILE A 397 16.15 29.95 -11.05
N PRO A 398 16.41 28.68 -10.69
CA PRO A 398 17.58 27.93 -11.17
C PRO A 398 17.73 27.92 -12.68
N THR A 399 18.97 27.94 -13.18
CA THR A 399 19.26 27.95 -14.61
C THR A 399 20.30 26.90 -15.01
N GLU A 400 20.01 26.14 -16.05
CA GLU A 400 20.92 25.18 -16.68
C GLU A 400 21.31 25.60 -18.10
N THR A 401 22.48 25.17 -18.57
CA THR A 401 22.85 25.39 -19.98
C THR A 401 23.69 24.27 -20.59
N PHE A 402 23.18 23.69 -21.68
CA PHE A 402 23.80 22.57 -22.38
C PHE A 402 24.30 22.97 -23.77
N SER A 403 25.61 22.86 -24.05
CA SER A 403 26.15 23.23 -25.36
C SER A 403 26.18 22.05 -26.34
N LEU A 404 25.32 22.09 -27.36
CA LEU A 404 25.35 21.11 -28.46
C LEU A 404 26.71 21.09 -29.17
N LYS A 405 27.41 22.24 -29.26
CA LYS A 405 28.75 22.31 -29.83
C LYS A 405 29.73 21.44 -29.02
N GLN A 406 29.70 21.53 -27.68
CA GLN A 406 30.60 20.71 -26.84
C GLN A 406 30.31 19.20 -26.99
N PHE A 407 29.10 18.80 -27.34
CA PHE A 407 28.80 17.39 -27.66
C PHE A 407 29.42 16.98 -29.00
N LYS A 408 29.19 17.77 -30.06
CA LYS A 408 29.75 17.51 -31.39
C LYS A 408 31.28 17.52 -31.42
N ASP A 409 31.91 18.48 -30.73
CA ASP A 409 33.37 18.60 -30.61
C ASP A 409 33.98 17.36 -29.92
N ASN A 410 33.22 16.64 -29.09
CA ASN A 410 33.60 15.37 -28.44
C ASN A 410 33.13 14.12 -29.22
N GLY A 411 32.77 14.26 -30.50
CA GLY A 411 32.36 13.14 -31.36
C GLY A 411 30.97 12.56 -31.07
N LYS A 412 30.14 13.22 -30.25
CA LYS A 412 28.78 12.79 -29.92
C LYS A 412 27.75 13.29 -30.94
N THR A 413 26.68 12.53 -31.12
CA THR A 413 25.56 12.85 -32.01
C THR A 413 24.61 13.90 -31.42
N ARG A 414 23.58 14.29 -32.19
CA ARG A 414 22.49 15.11 -31.64
C ARG A 414 21.61 14.33 -30.66
N VAL A 415 21.37 13.05 -30.92
CA VAL A 415 20.57 12.19 -30.04
C VAL A 415 21.25 12.03 -28.68
N ASP A 416 22.58 11.88 -28.64
CA ASP A 416 23.34 11.86 -27.38
C ASP A 416 23.19 13.14 -26.55
N PHE A 417 23.08 14.30 -27.22
CA PHE A 417 22.82 15.57 -26.56
C PHE A 417 21.39 15.62 -26.01
N ASP A 418 20.41 15.22 -26.80
CA ASP A 418 18.99 15.22 -26.41
C ASP A 418 18.73 14.28 -25.22
N ILE A 419 19.26 13.05 -25.26
CA ILE A 419 19.23 12.10 -24.13
C ILE A 419 19.89 12.72 -22.89
N HIS A 420 21.03 13.40 -23.04
CA HIS A 420 21.71 14.02 -21.89
C HIS A 420 20.90 15.15 -21.27
N VAL A 421 20.29 16.03 -22.08
CA VAL A 421 19.43 17.11 -21.58
C VAL A 421 18.18 16.52 -20.90
N ALA A 422 17.48 15.59 -21.54
CA ALA A 422 16.30 14.93 -20.97
C ALA A 422 16.61 14.24 -19.64
N LYS A 423 17.69 13.44 -19.62
CA LYS A 423 18.15 12.74 -18.41
C LYS A 423 18.51 13.70 -17.29
N THR A 424 19.25 14.77 -17.57
CA THR A 424 19.64 15.75 -16.53
C THR A 424 18.44 16.52 -16.00
N ILE A 425 17.47 16.87 -16.86
CA ILE A 425 16.19 17.47 -16.44
C ILE A 425 15.44 16.49 -15.51
N GLN A 426 15.32 15.22 -15.93
CA GLN A 426 14.55 14.24 -15.18
C GLN A 426 15.20 13.86 -13.84
N GLU A 427 16.51 13.65 -13.79
CA GLU A 427 17.23 13.24 -12.56
C GLU A 427 17.40 14.37 -11.53
N ASN A 428 17.55 15.63 -11.96
CA ASN A 428 17.78 16.75 -11.04
C ASN A 428 16.50 17.47 -10.60
N TYR A 429 15.45 17.45 -11.42
CA TYR A 429 14.30 18.35 -11.25
C TYR A 429 12.94 17.64 -11.23
N HIS A 430 12.79 16.46 -11.83
CA HIS A 430 11.52 15.70 -11.88
C HIS A 430 10.27 16.56 -12.21
N PRO A 431 10.23 17.28 -13.35
CA PRO A 431 9.11 18.14 -13.69
C PRO A 431 7.83 17.34 -14.04
N ASP A 432 6.67 17.87 -13.65
CA ASP A 432 5.36 17.40 -14.14
C ASP A 432 5.16 17.75 -15.63
N LEU A 433 5.76 18.87 -16.09
CA LEU A 433 5.59 19.46 -17.41
C LEU A 433 6.89 20.14 -17.88
N VAL A 434 7.24 19.92 -19.15
CA VAL A 434 8.30 20.68 -19.86
C VAL A 434 7.65 21.63 -20.87
N ILE A 435 7.93 22.93 -20.77
CA ILE A 435 7.39 23.97 -21.65
C ILE A 435 8.51 24.47 -22.58
N LEU A 436 8.31 24.34 -23.88
CA LEU A 436 9.17 24.94 -24.90
C LEU A 436 8.67 26.37 -25.17
N ALA A 437 9.45 27.36 -24.74
CA ALA A 437 9.13 28.79 -24.85
C ALA A 437 10.21 29.52 -25.66
N GLY A 438 10.38 29.11 -26.93
CA GLY A 438 11.48 29.56 -27.79
C GLY A 438 12.64 28.55 -27.88
N TRP A 439 12.38 27.26 -27.71
CA TRP A 439 13.37 26.21 -27.91
C TRP A 439 13.55 25.90 -29.41
N MET A 440 14.57 26.51 -30.03
CA MET A 440 14.85 26.46 -31.48
C MET A 440 15.38 25.11 -32.02
N HIS A 441 15.00 23.98 -31.43
CA HIS A 441 15.43 22.65 -31.89
C HIS A 441 14.32 21.61 -31.79
N ILE A 442 14.13 20.87 -32.88
CA ILE A 442 13.36 19.62 -32.86
C ILE A 442 13.98 18.69 -31.82
N LEU A 443 13.13 18.11 -30.96
CA LEU A 443 13.50 17.15 -29.94
C LEU A 443 13.46 15.74 -30.55
N SER A 444 14.48 14.92 -30.26
CA SER A 444 14.46 13.53 -30.72
C SER A 444 13.42 12.68 -29.96
N PRO A 445 12.94 11.55 -30.52
CA PRO A 445 12.04 10.62 -29.81
C PRO A 445 12.61 10.13 -28.48
N GLU A 446 13.94 10.03 -28.38
CA GLU A 446 14.66 9.64 -27.16
C GLU A 446 14.70 10.75 -26.10
N PHE A 447 14.44 12.02 -26.44
CA PHE A 447 14.12 13.05 -25.44
C PHE A 447 12.70 12.85 -24.91
N LEU A 448 11.74 12.69 -25.82
CA LEU A 448 10.31 12.63 -25.50
C LEU A 448 9.96 11.40 -24.64
N SER A 449 10.69 10.30 -24.78
CA SER A 449 10.49 9.08 -23.97
C SER A 449 10.73 9.27 -22.46
N PHE A 450 11.46 10.31 -22.03
CA PHE A 450 11.62 10.66 -20.61
C PHE A 450 10.39 11.37 -20.02
N PHE A 451 9.54 11.97 -20.86
CA PHE A 451 8.45 12.86 -20.45
C PHE A 451 7.14 12.41 -21.11
N THR A 452 6.55 11.33 -20.60
CA THR A 452 5.39 10.62 -21.17
C THR A 452 4.20 11.52 -21.50
N ASN A 453 4.19 12.06 -22.73
CA ASN A 453 3.27 13.09 -23.23
C ASN A 453 3.23 14.40 -22.42
N ASN A 454 4.25 14.69 -21.60
CA ASN A 454 4.32 15.83 -20.68
C ASN A 454 5.21 16.98 -21.18
N VAL A 455 5.23 17.19 -22.50
CA VAL A 455 5.97 18.27 -23.16
C VAL A 455 5.00 19.12 -23.98
N MET A 456 5.06 20.43 -23.77
CA MET A 456 4.21 21.44 -24.41
C MET A 456 5.06 22.41 -25.21
N ASN A 457 4.61 22.81 -26.39
CA ASN A 457 5.24 23.87 -27.19
C ASN A 457 4.22 24.97 -27.52
N LEU A 458 4.70 26.20 -27.64
CA LEU A 458 4.00 27.28 -28.30
C LEU A 458 4.56 27.45 -29.71
N HIS A 459 3.68 27.53 -30.72
CA HIS A 459 4.04 27.73 -32.12
C HIS A 459 3.27 28.91 -32.74
N PRO A 460 3.92 29.84 -33.45
CA PRO A 460 3.26 30.99 -34.08
C PRO A 460 2.63 30.67 -35.45
N ALA A 461 1.74 29.68 -35.48
CA ALA A 461 0.80 29.43 -36.57
C ALA A 461 -0.48 28.76 -36.04
N LEU A 462 -1.54 28.70 -36.85
CA LEU A 462 -2.63 27.74 -36.61
C LEU A 462 -2.20 26.31 -37.01
N PRO A 463 -2.82 25.26 -36.45
CA PRO A 463 -2.48 23.88 -36.76
C PRO A 463 -2.55 23.59 -38.27
N GLY A 464 -1.49 23.01 -38.81
CA GLY A 464 -1.41 22.63 -40.23
C GLY A 464 -1.16 23.76 -41.23
N GLN A 465 -1.02 25.02 -40.79
CA GLN A 465 -0.72 26.13 -41.71
C GLN A 465 0.77 26.30 -42.02
N PHE A 466 1.61 26.54 -41.00
CA PHE A 466 3.01 26.96 -41.18
C PHE A 466 3.95 26.28 -40.20
N ASP A 467 4.11 24.96 -40.32
CA ASP A 467 4.93 24.15 -39.41
C ASP A 467 6.43 24.45 -39.54
N GLY A 468 7.19 24.33 -38.46
CA GLY A 468 8.63 24.55 -38.42
C GLY A 468 9.04 26.03 -38.38
N ALA A 469 10.35 26.28 -38.54
CA ALA A 469 10.94 27.62 -38.41
C ALA A 469 10.33 28.67 -39.37
N HIS A 470 10.48 29.96 -39.03
CA HIS A 470 10.03 31.07 -39.88
C HIS A 470 8.54 31.03 -40.24
N ALA A 471 7.69 30.64 -39.28
CA ALA A 471 6.24 30.57 -39.47
C ALA A 471 5.62 31.97 -39.67
N ILE A 472 6.09 32.98 -38.92
CA ILE A 472 5.65 34.38 -39.04
C ILE A 472 6.01 34.95 -40.42
N ASP A 473 7.26 34.77 -40.86
CA ASP A 473 7.73 35.21 -42.18
C ASP A 473 6.88 34.60 -43.30
N ARG A 474 6.66 33.27 -43.27
CA ARG A 474 5.86 32.55 -44.26
C ARG A 474 4.39 32.97 -44.24
N ALA A 475 3.81 33.22 -43.07
CA ALA A 475 2.44 33.72 -42.95
C ALA A 475 2.29 35.12 -43.58
N PHE A 476 3.27 36.00 -43.35
CA PHE A 476 3.28 37.34 -43.95
C PHE A 476 3.49 37.28 -45.48
N GLU A 477 4.38 36.41 -45.98
CA GLU A 477 4.53 36.19 -47.42
C GLU A 477 3.25 35.66 -48.08
N ALA A 478 2.61 34.65 -47.47
CA ALA A 478 1.35 34.09 -47.94
C ALA A 478 0.24 35.16 -47.95
N PHE A 479 0.20 36.03 -46.94
CA PHE A 479 -0.71 37.18 -46.90
C PHE A 479 -0.44 38.17 -48.04
N LYS A 480 0.83 38.55 -48.30
CA LYS A 480 1.18 39.45 -49.42
C LYS A 480 0.89 38.82 -50.79
N LYS A 481 0.80 37.49 -50.91
CA LYS A 481 0.33 36.76 -52.10
C LYS A 481 -1.20 36.63 -52.18
N GLY A 482 -1.93 36.99 -51.12
CA GLY A 482 -3.40 36.84 -51.02
C GLY A 482 -3.87 35.41 -50.73
N GLU A 483 -2.96 34.52 -50.33
CA GLU A 483 -3.24 33.09 -50.05
C GLU A 483 -3.95 32.90 -48.70
N VAL A 484 -3.64 33.76 -47.72
CA VAL A 484 -4.26 33.80 -46.39
C VAL A 484 -4.69 35.22 -46.03
N LYS A 485 -5.64 35.35 -45.10
CA LYS A 485 -6.04 36.64 -44.51
C LYS A 485 -5.61 36.79 -43.05
N ASN A 486 -5.54 35.67 -42.34
CA ASN A 486 -5.19 35.57 -40.93
C ASN A 486 -4.14 34.46 -40.77
N THR A 487 -3.35 34.57 -39.71
CA THR A 487 -2.51 33.49 -39.18
C THR A 487 -3.04 33.13 -37.78
N GLY A 488 -2.21 32.57 -36.92
CA GLY A 488 -2.54 32.43 -35.53
C GLY A 488 -1.37 31.97 -34.70
N ILE A 489 -1.70 31.49 -33.52
CA ILE A 489 -0.79 30.88 -32.58
C ILE A 489 -1.47 29.63 -31.99
N MET A 490 -0.68 28.62 -31.64
CA MET A 490 -1.18 27.43 -30.95
C MET A 490 -0.26 27.01 -29.82
N VAL A 491 -0.85 26.35 -28.83
CA VAL A 491 -0.15 25.62 -27.78
C VAL A 491 -0.57 24.16 -27.89
N HIS A 492 0.40 23.27 -28.05
CA HIS A 492 0.16 21.86 -28.36
C HIS A 492 1.11 20.93 -27.60
N LYS A 493 0.74 19.65 -27.48
CA LYS A 493 1.62 18.59 -26.99
C LYS A 493 2.71 18.30 -28.03
N VAL A 494 3.93 18.06 -27.59
CA VAL A 494 5.06 17.78 -28.49
C VAL A 494 5.14 16.28 -28.78
N ILE A 495 5.17 15.95 -30.07
CA ILE A 495 5.43 14.60 -30.58
C ILE A 495 6.67 14.63 -31.50
N ALA A 496 7.05 13.49 -32.07
CA ALA A 496 8.19 13.41 -32.98
C ALA A 496 7.96 14.21 -34.28
N ASP A 497 6.71 14.29 -34.75
CA ASP A 497 6.32 15.13 -35.89
C ASP A 497 6.23 16.60 -35.48
N VAL A 498 6.95 17.45 -36.22
CA VAL A 498 7.09 18.89 -35.95
C VAL A 498 5.72 19.58 -36.03
N ASP A 499 5.35 20.27 -34.94
CA ASP A 499 4.12 21.07 -34.82
C ASP A 499 2.83 20.31 -35.21
N ARG A 500 2.79 19.00 -34.88
CA ARG A 500 1.71 18.07 -35.26
C ARG A 500 1.00 17.34 -34.12
N GLY A 501 1.41 17.57 -32.87
CA GLY A 501 0.77 16.94 -31.71
C GLY A 501 -0.54 17.62 -31.29
N ASP A 502 -1.24 17.01 -30.33
CA ASP A 502 -2.58 17.43 -29.92
C ASP A 502 -2.62 18.90 -29.47
N VAL A 503 -3.53 19.67 -30.06
CA VAL A 503 -3.73 21.09 -29.78
C VAL A 503 -4.46 21.25 -28.45
N ILE A 504 -3.87 22.00 -27.52
CA ILE A 504 -4.43 22.29 -26.21
C ILE A 504 -5.27 23.57 -26.28
N LEU A 505 -4.71 24.62 -26.89
CA LEU A 505 -5.38 25.90 -27.19
C LEU A 505 -4.82 26.50 -28.48
N GLN A 506 -5.63 27.31 -29.16
CA GLN A 506 -5.20 28.09 -30.33
C GLN A 506 -5.92 29.44 -30.36
N ARG A 507 -5.33 30.43 -31.04
CA ARG A 507 -5.95 31.72 -31.32
C ARG A 507 -5.62 32.16 -32.74
N GLU A 508 -6.62 32.65 -33.46
CA GLU A 508 -6.44 33.32 -34.73
C GLU A 508 -5.87 34.73 -34.50
N VAL A 509 -4.93 35.15 -35.35
CA VAL A 509 -4.30 36.47 -35.32
C VAL A 509 -4.51 37.10 -36.71
N PRO A 510 -5.26 38.22 -36.82
CA PRO A 510 -5.52 38.85 -38.10
C PRO A 510 -4.26 39.51 -38.66
N ILE A 511 -4.13 39.50 -39.99
CA ILE A 511 -3.11 40.26 -40.72
C ILE A 511 -3.84 41.38 -41.46
N TYR A 512 -3.43 42.63 -41.24
CA TYR A 512 -4.04 43.80 -41.86
C TYR A 512 -3.25 44.22 -43.10
N GLU A 513 -3.93 44.82 -44.08
CA GLU A 513 -3.31 45.23 -45.35
C GLU A 513 -2.15 46.21 -45.15
N THR A 514 -2.25 47.06 -44.12
CA THR A 514 -1.25 48.05 -43.71
C THR A 514 -0.09 47.48 -42.90
N ASP A 515 -0.11 46.20 -42.51
CA ASP A 515 0.94 45.62 -41.67
C ASP A 515 2.30 45.56 -42.38
N THR A 516 3.33 45.96 -41.63
CA THR A 516 4.70 45.48 -41.81
C THR A 516 4.89 44.11 -41.14
N LEU A 517 6.01 43.43 -41.42
CA LEU A 517 6.34 42.17 -40.74
C LEU A 517 6.48 42.37 -39.22
N GLU A 518 7.06 43.51 -38.81
CA GLU A 518 7.24 43.90 -37.41
C GLU A 518 5.89 44.15 -36.70
N ASP A 519 4.89 44.74 -37.37
CA ASP A 519 3.54 44.90 -36.82
C ASP A 519 2.87 43.55 -36.53
N LEU A 520 3.05 42.58 -37.45
CA LEU A 520 2.51 41.23 -37.29
C LEU A 520 3.25 40.45 -36.20
N GLU A 521 4.59 40.49 -36.17
CA GLU A 521 5.41 39.83 -35.16
C GLU A 521 5.09 40.33 -33.74
N ASN A 522 5.03 41.67 -33.56
CA ASN A 522 4.63 42.27 -32.30
C ASN A 522 3.20 41.86 -31.87
N ARG A 523 2.27 41.79 -32.82
CA ARG A 523 0.91 41.33 -32.54
C ARG A 523 0.88 39.87 -32.13
N ILE A 524 1.56 38.99 -32.86
CA ILE A 524 1.69 37.56 -32.54
C ILE A 524 2.24 37.40 -31.12
N HIS A 525 3.38 38.01 -30.79
CA HIS A 525 3.96 37.93 -29.44
C HIS A 525 3.00 38.41 -28.33
N SER A 526 2.21 39.46 -28.57
CA SER A 526 1.22 39.92 -27.59
C SER A 526 0.13 38.87 -27.28
N PHE A 527 -0.24 38.06 -28.28
CA PHE A 527 -1.16 36.92 -28.10
C PHE A 527 -0.42 35.71 -27.50
N GLU A 528 0.84 35.46 -27.87
CA GLU A 528 1.65 34.34 -27.34
C GLU A 528 1.77 34.41 -25.81
N HIS A 529 2.08 35.59 -25.27
CA HIS A 529 2.27 35.80 -23.84
C HIS A 529 1.03 35.41 -23.02
N GLN A 530 -0.17 35.59 -23.57
CA GLN A 530 -1.42 35.18 -22.94
C GLN A 530 -1.66 33.68 -23.13
N LEU A 531 -1.52 33.19 -24.37
CA LEU A 531 -1.83 31.81 -24.70
C LEU A 531 -0.89 30.80 -24.03
N ILE A 532 0.40 31.13 -23.84
CA ILE A 532 1.34 30.22 -23.16
C ILE A 532 0.99 30.02 -21.69
N VAL A 533 0.50 31.07 -21.01
CA VAL A 533 0.05 31.01 -19.62
C VAL A 533 -1.26 30.21 -19.51
N GLU A 534 -2.24 30.48 -20.38
CA GLU A 534 -3.49 29.72 -20.43
C GLU A 534 -3.28 28.25 -20.81
N GLY A 535 -2.39 27.99 -21.76
CA GLY A 535 -2.02 26.65 -22.21
C GLY A 535 -1.31 25.86 -21.12
N ALA A 536 -0.34 26.48 -20.42
CA ALA A 536 0.27 25.88 -19.24
C ALA A 536 -0.78 25.57 -18.16
N GLN A 537 -1.71 26.49 -17.88
CA GLN A 537 -2.76 26.27 -16.90
C GLN A 537 -3.74 25.15 -17.31
N ALA A 538 -4.09 25.06 -18.60
CA ALA A 538 -4.93 23.99 -19.13
C ALA A 538 -4.23 22.63 -19.01
N PHE A 539 -2.95 22.54 -19.40
CA PHE A 539 -2.13 21.33 -19.27
C PHE A 539 -2.03 20.87 -17.81
N LEU A 540 -1.69 21.78 -16.89
CA LEU A 540 -1.60 21.48 -15.46
C LEU A 540 -2.94 21.08 -14.82
N ASN A 541 -4.07 21.37 -15.47
CA ASN A 541 -5.40 20.89 -15.05
C ASN A 541 -5.75 19.53 -15.68
N GLU A 542 -5.17 19.18 -16.83
CA GLU A 542 -5.27 17.84 -17.41
C GLU A 542 -4.49 16.83 -16.55
N LEU A 543 -3.26 17.17 -16.14
CA LEU A 543 -2.39 16.34 -15.28
C LEU A 543 -2.93 16.08 -13.85
N LYS A 544 -4.03 16.73 -13.46
CA LYS A 544 -4.68 16.52 -12.15
C LYS A 544 -5.85 15.53 -12.19
N LYS A 545 -6.25 15.10 -13.39
CA LYS A 545 -7.32 14.10 -13.61
C LYS A 545 -6.75 12.69 -13.60
#